data_AF-A0A947NVM9-F1
#
_entry.id   AF-A0A947NVM9-F1
#
_cell.length_a   1.000
_cell.length_b   1.000
_cell.length_c   1.000
_cell.angle_alpha   90.00
_cell.angle_beta   90.00
_cell.angle_gamma   90.00
#
_symmetry.space_group_name_H-M   'P 1'
#
loop_
_entity.id
_entity.type
_entity.pdbx_description
1 polymer ?
#
loop_
_entity_poly.entity_id
_entity_poly.type
_entity_poly.pdbx_seq_one_letter_code
_entity_poly.pdbx_strand_id
1 'polypeptide(L)'
;MKIAFGAHHAGALLLVGALFFGGCGYKTLPVPPETIVPKAIEDLRYSVDEKGVTLTWSYPVETIKGTDLTDIASFELYRAVVSLDSYCPTCPIPFGEPLVVPGGMINTDGRRKGIYESALLRSGEKYFFKVRSRTSWWAASADSNIVTFVWHMPAKAPKSLQAEGGDRSIRLQWQAATQLMDGQQLDLPVHYQVLRSLDGKSFEDLATAGIETSFTDAALQNGQKYFYKIQSVLQIDGNAVGGGMSEVVTAVPVDLTAPEVPTGVTVIATGNGFKVFWDKATAADLQGYHVYRRAADQKNKERIGDVQAIYTIFEDTTVSADGQFYYSVTAYDSMKPANESKPSAEATVRH
;
A
#
# COMPACT_ATOMS: atom_id res chain seq x y z
N MET A 1 -35.50 -42.07 64.69
CA MET A 1 -36.79 -42.65 64.28
C MET A 1 -36.52 -43.82 63.34
N LYS A 2 -36.58 -45.06 63.90
CA LYS A 2 -37.13 -46.29 63.29
C LYS A 2 -36.54 -46.77 61.93
N ILE A 3 -36.08 -48.00 61.67
CA ILE A 3 -36.17 -49.32 62.33
C ILE A 3 -35.05 -50.22 61.72
N ALA A 4 -34.51 -51.13 62.52
CA ALA A 4 -33.66 -52.24 62.11
C ALA A 4 -34.47 -53.53 61.81
N PHE A 5 -33.97 -54.38 60.92
CA PHE A 5 -34.26 -55.83 60.81
C PHE A 5 -33.01 -56.45 60.15
N GLY A 6 -32.39 -57.56 60.55
CA GLY A 6 -32.63 -58.57 61.57
C GLY A 6 -32.05 -59.91 61.05
N ALA A 7 -31.19 -60.57 61.85
CA ALA A 7 -30.98 -62.03 62.06
C ALA A 7 -30.73 -62.97 60.84
N HIS A 8 -30.05 -64.13 60.88
CA HIS A 8 -29.13 -64.87 61.77
C HIS A 8 -28.69 -66.16 61.04
N HIS A 9 -27.49 -66.69 61.36
CA HIS A 9 -27.02 -68.12 61.28
C HIS A 9 -26.81 -68.79 59.91
N ALA A 10 -26.06 -69.90 59.75
CA ALA A 10 -24.77 -70.45 60.21
C ALA A 10 -24.65 -71.87 59.59
N GLY A 11 -23.45 -72.27 59.12
CA GLY A 11 -23.08 -73.65 58.71
C GLY A 11 -23.08 -73.90 57.18
N ALA A 12 -22.23 -74.71 56.55
CA ALA A 12 -21.14 -75.59 56.99
C ALA A 12 -20.21 -75.96 55.80
N LEU A 13 -18.92 -76.14 56.11
CA LEU A 13 -17.87 -77.04 55.54
C LEU A 13 -17.99 -77.67 54.11
N LEU A 14 -16.99 -77.45 53.23
CA LEU A 14 -15.91 -78.42 52.83
C LEU A 14 -15.14 -78.08 51.52
N LEU A 15 -13.81 -78.26 51.60
CA LEU A 15 -12.81 -78.74 50.62
C LEU A 15 -12.28 -77.88 49.43
N VAL A 16 -11.00 -77.48 49.61
CA VAL A 16 -9.83 -77.66 48.71
C VAL A 16 -9.72 -76.85 47.41
N GLY A 17 -8.63 -76.07 47.34
CA GLY A 17 -8.05 -75.54 46.10
C GLY A 17 -6.82 -74.69 46.39
N ALA A 18 -5.64 -75.31 46.41
CA ALA A 18 -4.35 -74.65 46.54
C ALA A 18 -4.11 -73.62 45.43
N LEU A 19 -3.51 -72.46 45.78
CA LEU A 19 -2.59 -71.66 44.93
C LEU A 19 -2.12 -70.41 45.73
N PHE A 20 -1.15 -70.61 46.62
CA PHE A 20 -0.33 -69.52 47.13
C PHE A 20 0.71 -69.16 46.07
N PHE A 21 0.36 -68.28 45.13
CA PHE A 21 1.39 -67.51 44.43
C PHE A 21 1.82 -66.37 45.35
N GLY A 22 2.90 -66.59 46.09
CA GLY A 22 3.69 -65.52 46.69
C GLY A 22 4.30 -64.66 45.58
N GLY A 23 3.54 -63.69 45.09
CA GLY A 23 4.07 -62.63 44.25
C GLY A 23 4.92 -61.69 45.11
N CYS A 24 6.24 -61.84 45.08
CA CYS A 24 7.16 -60.83 45.60
C CYS A 24 7.07 -59.57 44.74
N GLY A 25 6.11 -58.69 45.05
CA GLY A 25 6.09 -57.33 44.51
C GLY A 25 7.24 -56.53 45.11
N TYR A 26 8.35 -56.41 44.39
CA TYR A 26 9.45 -55.51 44.76
C TYR A 26 8.94 -54.07 44.70
N LYS A 27 8.77 -53.43 45.85
CA LYS A 27 8.54 -51.98 45.93
C LYS A 27 9.86 -51.28 45.64
N THR A 28 10.16 -51.04 44.37
CA THR A 28 11.24 -50.13 43.98
C THR A 28 10.81 -48.70 44.31
N LEU A 29 11.78 -47.84 44.59
CA LEU A 29 11.52 -46.41 44.77
C LEU A 29 10.86 -45.88 43.48
N PRO A 30 9.83 -45.02 43.57
CA PRO A 30 9.29 -44.37 42.39
C PRO A 30 10.43 -43.65 41.67
N VAL A 31 10.71 -44.07 40.44
CA VAL A 31 11.66 -43.38 39.57
C VAL A 31 11.04 -42.02 39.27
N PRO A 32 11.69 -40.89 39.64
CA PRO A 32 11.17 -39.57 39.30
C PRO A 32 10.92 -39.53 37.80
N PRO A 33 9.75 -39.09 37.33
CA PRO A 33 9.50 -38.97 35.90
C PRO A 33 10.62 -38.12 35.31
N GLU A 34 11.31 -38.65 34.29
CA GLU A 34 12.33 -37.88 33.62
C GLU A 34 11.72 -36.58 33.13
N THR A 35 12.33 -35.46 33.50
CA THR A 35 11.82 -34.15 33.11
C THR A 35 12.21 -33.94 31.65
N ILE A 36 11.23 -34.10 30.76
CA ILE A 36 11.37 -33.93 29.31
C ILE A 36 11.42 -32.42 29.01
N VAL A 37 12.55 -31.77 29.29
CA VAL A 37 12.70 -30.32 29.10
C VAL A 37 13.03 -30.02 27.63
N PRO A 38 12.20 -29.28 26.89
CA PRO A 38 12.52 -28.89 25.52
C PRO A 38 13.71 -27.94 25.44
N LYS A 39 14.41 -27.95 24.29
CA LYS A 39 15.32 -26.86 23.94
C LYS A 39 14.60 -25.52 23.88
N ALA A 40 15.33 -24.46 24.20
CA ALA A 40 14.82 -23.11 24.06
C ALA A 40 14.52 -22.80 22.59
N ILE A 41 13.51 -21.97 22.37
CA ILE A 41 13.21 -21.42 21.05
C ILE A 41 14.22 -20.31 20.75
N GLU A 42 14.94 -20.39 19.65
CA GLU A 42 15.95 -19.39 19.28
C GLU A 42 15.50 -18.50 18.12
N ASP A 43 14.37 -18.83 17.49
CA ASP A 43 13.88 -18.20 16.27
C ASP A 43 12.55 -17.45 16.45
N LEU A 44 12.26 -16.97 17.67
CA LEU A 44 11.11 -16.10 17.88
C LEU A 44 11.28 -14.83 17.04
N ARG A 45 10.29 -14.56 16.20
CA ARG A 45 10.24 -13.42 15.28
C ARG A 45 8.88 -12.76 15.35
N TYR A 46 8.79 -11.55 14.82
CA TYR A 46 7.55 -10.81 14.72
C TYR A 46 7.41 -10.12 13.36
N SER A 47 6.18 -9.88 12.96
CA SER A 47 5.79 -8.96 11.89
C SER A 47 4.69 -8.03 12.41
N VAL A 48 4.73 -6.77 12.00
CA VAL A 48 3.77 -5.74 12.40
C VAL A 48 3.04 -5.24 11.17
N ASP A 49 1.72 -5.13 11.26
CA ASP A 49 0.85 -4.56 10.22
C ASP A 49 -0.18 -3.63 10.84
N GLU A 50 -1.14 -3.12 10.07
CA GLU A 50 -2.17 -2.22 10.57
C GLU A 50 -3.14 -2.84 11.60
N LYS A 51 -3.14 -4.18 11.74
CA LYS A 51 -4.02 -4.92 12.66
C LYS A 51 -3.34 -5.26 13.97
N GLY A 52 -2.01 -5.22 14.03
CA GLY A 52 -1.25 -5.47 15.25
C GLY A 52 0.08 -6.16 15.00
N VAL A 53 0.43 -7.10 15.89
CA VAL A 53 1.64 -7.93 15.77
C VAL A 53 1.30 -9.40 15.59
N THR A 54 2.02 -10.06 14.69
CA THR A 54 2.06 -11.51 14.57
C THR A 54 3.42 -12.01 15.02
N LEU A 55 3.43 -12.86 16.03
CA LEU A 55 4.61 -13.57 16.52
C LEU A 55 4.69 -14.95 15.88
N THR A 56 5.88 -15.39 15.53
CA THR A 56 6.11 -16.73 14.95
C THR A 56 7.38 -17.35 15.49
N TRP A 57 7.34 -18.65 15.75
CA TRP A 57 8.49 -19.45 16.21
C TRP A 57 8.38 -20.91 15.75
N SER A 58 9.48 -21.64 15.75
CA SER A 58 9.47 -23.09 15.47
C SER A 58 9.16 -23.90 16.72
N TYR A 59 8.45 -25.02 16.55
CA TYR A 59 8.26 -25.98 17.63
C TYR A 59 9.61 -26.64 17.96
N PRO A 60 10.03 -26.68 19.24
CA PRO A 60 11.21 -27.46 19.62
C PRO A 60 11.00 -28.92 19.30
N VAL A 61 11.97 -29.53 18.62
CA VAL A 61 11.91 -30.94 18.21
C VAL A 61 12.74 -31.86 19.10
N GLU A 62 13.56 -31.28 19.98
CA GLU A 62 14.46 -32.01 20.87
C GLU A 62 14.44 -31.47 22.29
N THR A 63 14.77 -32.31 23.26
CA THR A 63 15.06 -31.93 24.63
C THR A 63 16.45 -31.33 24.77
N ILE A 64 16.72 -30.71 25.92
CA ILE A 64 18.08 -30.26 26.29
C ILE A 64 19.11 -31.40 26.34
N LYS A 65 18.67 -32.66 26.41
CA LYS A 65 19.52 -33.86 26.36
C LYS A 65 19.67 -34.43 24.94
N GLY A 66 19.05 -33.82 23.93
CA GLY A 66 19.10 -34.27 22.53
C GLY A 66 18.16 -35.42 22.20
N THR A 67 17.13 -35.67 23.02
CA THR A 67 16.09 -36.67 22.71
C THR A 67 14.96 -36.03 21.94
N ASP A 68 14.41 -36.73 20.95
CA ASP A 68 13.28 -36.24 20.15
C ASP A 68 12.03 -35.99 21.00
N LEU A 69 11.28 -34.94 20.64
CA LEU A 69 9.99 -34.59 21.20
C LEU A 69 8.88 -34.97 20.24
N THR A 70 7.82 -35.58 20.76
CA THR A 70 6.61 -35.95 20.00
C THR A 70 5.55 -34.87 20.01
N ASP A 71 5.52 -34.08 21.08
CA ASP A 71 4.51 -33.05 21.31
C ASP A 71 5.02 -31.97 22.25
N ILE A 72 4.39 -30.81 22.15
CA ILE A 72 4.48 -29.71 23.11
C ILE A 72 3.10 -29.56 23.74
N ALA A 73 2.98 -29.57 25.06
CA ALA A 73 1.71 -29.39 25.73
C ALA A 73 1.20 -27.93 25.58
N SER A 74 2.09 -26.96 25.81
CA SER A 74 1.76 -25.54 25.68
C SER A 74 2.98 -24.66 25.46
N PHE A 75 2.73 -23.43 25.06
CA PHE A 75 3.69 -22.34 25.08
C PHE A 75 3.26 -21.30 26.11
N GLU A 76 4.20 -20.78 26.87
CA GLU A 76 4.02 -19.62 27.74
C GLU A 76 4.55 -18.39 27.03
N LEU A 77 3.65 -17.54 26.58
CA LEU A 77 3.98 -16.28 25.94
C LEU A 77 4.03 -15.16 26.98
N TYR A 78 5.22 -14.66 27.25
CA TYR A 78 5.42 -13.53 28.15
C TYR A 78 5.39 -12.22 27.36
N ARG A 79 4.71 -11.22 27.93
CA ARG A 79 4.63 -9.86 27.39
C ARG A 79 5.06 -8.86 28.45
N ALA A 80 5.89 -7.90 28.07
CA ALA A 80 6.12 -6.67 28.81
C ALA A 80 5.74 -5.46 27.94
N VAL A 81 5.24 -4.41 28.58
CA VAL A 81 4.89 -3.15 27.93
C VAL A 81 5.54 -2.03 28.73
N VAL A 82 6.31 -1.18 28.06
CA VAL A 82 7.00 -0.05 28.66
C VAL A 82 6.68 1.19 27.84
N SER A 83 6.22 2.26 28.49
CA SER A 83 6.00 3.55 27.84
C SER A 83 7.32 4.02 27.23
N LEU A 84 7.28 4.43 25.96
CA LEU A 84 8.47 4.86 25.24
C LEU A 84 9.17 6.02 25.95
N ASP A 85 8.39 6.97 26.50
CA ASP A 85 8.90 8.14 27.22
C ASP A 85 9.65 7.78 28.52
N SER A 86 9.36 6.62 29.09
CA SER A 86 9.97 6.12 30.33
C SER A 86 10.99 5.01 30.08
N TYR A 87 11.29 4.69 28.82
CA TYR A 87 12.16 3.56 28.48
C TYR A 87 13.64 3.86 28.77
N CYS A 88 14.28 2.94 29.49
CA CYS A 88 15.72 2.93 29.73
C CYS A 88 16.35 1.61 29.23
N PRO A 89 17.41 1.65 28.40
CA PRO A 89 18.02 0.44 27.82
C PRO A 89 18.58 -0.56 28.82
N THR A 90 19.00 -0.10 30.01
CA THR A 90 19.64 -0.92 31.04
C THR A 90 18.68 -1.38 32.14
N CYS A 91 17.43 -0.97 32.09
CA CYS A 91 16.44 -1.32 33.10
C CYS A 91 15.92 -2.76 32.90
N PRO A 92 15.63 -3.48 34.01
CA PRO A 92 14.99 -4.79 33.91
C PRO A 92 13.65 -4.70 33.17
N ILE A 93 13.42 -5.63 32.23
CA ILE A 93 12.17 -5.69 31.47
C ILE A 93 11.07 -6.30 32.35
N PRO A 94 9.97 -5.59 32.63
CA PRO A 94 8.93 -6.05 33.55
C PRO A 94 7.94 -7.00 32.86
N PHE A 95 8.36 -8.25 32.59
CA PHE A 95 7.45 -9.27 32.06
C PHE A 95 6.35 -9.60 33.06
N GLY A 96 5.08 -9.54 32.60
CA GLY A 96 3.92 -9.98 33.37
C GLY A 96 3.74 -11.49 33.35
N GLU A 97 2.61 -11.95 33.89
CA GLU A 97 2.21 -13.36 33.81
C GLU A 97 2.05 -13.82 32.35
N PRO A 98 2.46 -15.05 32.00
CA PRO A 98 2.41 -15.52 30.63
C PRO A 98 0.99 -15.87 30.21
N LEU A 99 0.69 -15.61 28.93
CA LEU A 99 -0.47 -16.21 28.27
C LEU A 99 -0.12 -17.63 27.85
N VAL A 100 -0.99 -18.59 28.19
CA VAL A 100 -0.83 -19.99 27.77
C VAL A 100 -1.43 -20.18 26.38
N VAL A 101 -0.59 -20.51 25.41
CA VAL A 101 -0.98 -20.89 24.05
C VAL A 101 -0.93 -22.41 23.95
N PRO A 102 -2.02 -23.10 23.58
CA PRO A 102 -2.01 -24.55 23.43
C PRO A 102 -0.97 -25.02 22.40
N GLY A 103 -0.28 -26.11 22.72
CA GLY A 103 0.64 -26.76 21.81
C GLY A 103 -0.03 -27.85 20.97
N GLY A 104 0.70 -28.94 20.75
CA GLY A 104 0.20 -30.18 20.19
C GLY A 104 1.34 -31.03 19.61
N MET A 105 0.97 -32.04 18.83
CA MET A 105 1.93 -32.93 18.18
C MET A 105 2.90 -32.18 17.26
N ILE A 106 4.16 -32.56 17.31
CA ILE A 106 5.19 -32.10 16.40
C ILE A 106 5.04 -32.96 15.14
N ASN A 107 4.78 -32.34 13.98
CA ASN A 107 4.72 -33.09 12.72
C ASN A 107 6.06 -33.80 12.50
N THR A 108 6.05 -34.97 11.85
CA THR A 108 7.23 -35.83 11.65
C THR A 108 8.37 -35.18 10.86
N ASP A 109 8.16 -34.00 10.27
CA ASP A 109 9.17 -33.22 9.54
C ASP A 109 9.81 -32.07 10.35
N GLY A 110 9.38 -31.83 11.59
CA GLY A 110 9.94 -30.80 12.47
C GLY A 110 9.70 -29.35 12.03
N ARG A 111 8.82 -29.12 11.04
CA ARG A 111 8.59 -27.77 10.45
C ARG A 111 7.41 -27.01 11.04
N ARG A 112 6.79 -27.54 12.09
CA ARG A 112 5.61 -26.92 12.70
C ARG A 112 5.98 -25.59 13.35
N LYS A 113 5.17 -24.56 13.10
CA LYS A 113 5.34 -23.22 13.68
C LYS A 113 4.23 -22.90 14.67
N GLY A 114 4.59 -22.18 15.72
CA GLY A 114 3.66 -21.47 16.58
C GLY A 114 3.40 -20.09 16.00
N ILE A 115 2.14 -19.64 16.07
CA ILE A 115 1.72 -18.31 15.63
C ILE A 115 0.85 -17.71 16.73
N TYR A 116 1.09 -16.45 17.07
CA TYR A 116 0.24 -15.70 17.97
C TYR A 116 0.02 -14.28 17.44
N GLU A 117 -1.23 -13.86 17.37
CA GLU A 117 -1.63 -12.54 16.89
C GLU A 117 -2.14 -11.67 18.05
N SER A 118 -1.72 -10.40 18.10
CA SER A 118 -2.16 -9.44 19.10
C SER A 118 -2.55 -8.12 18.45
N ALA A 119 -3.82 -7.75 18.56
CA ALA A 119 -4.37 -6.53 17.95
C ALA A 119 -4.55 -5.35 18.93
N LEU A 120 -4.58 -5.62 20.24
CA LEU A 120 -4.83 -4.61 21.28
C LEU A 120 -3.52 -3.97 21.76
N LEU A 121 -2.81 -3.33 20.84
CA LEU A 121 -1.58 -2.59 21.12
C LEU A 121 -1.89 -1.11 21.33
N ARG A 122 -1.21 -0.50 22.30
CA ARG A 122 -1.32 0.91 22.66
C ARG A 122 -0.23 1.70 21.94
N SER A 123 -0.63 2.80 21.30
CA SER A 123 0.29 3.66 20.56
C SER A 123 1.34 4.29 21.50
N GLY A 124 2.58 4.40 21.04
CA GLY A 124 3.68 5.00 21.81
C GLY A 124 4.27 4.08 22.89
N GLU A 125 3.97 2.78 22.83
CA GLU A 125 4.44 1.81 23.81
C GLU A 125 5.45 0.85 23.17
N LYS A 126 6.49 0.51 23.94
CA LYS A 126 7.49 -0.46 23.57
C LYS A 126 7.13 -1.83 24.13
N TYR A 127 6.97 -2.78 23.22
CA TYR A 127 6.60 -4.15 23.53
C TYR A 127 7.83 -5.06 23.56
N PHE A 128 7.80 -6.02 24.47
CA PHE A 128 8.78 -7.10 24.56
C PHE A 128 8.06 -8.43 24.66
N PHE A 129 8.51 -9.40 23.89
CA PHE A 129 7.97 -10.76 23.93
C PHE A 129 9.09 -11.80 24.04
N LYS A 130 8.79 -12.85 24.79
CA LYS A 130 9.55 -14.10 24.81
C LYS A 130 8.60 -15.27 25.02
N VAL A 131 9.01 -16.45 24.59
CA VAL A 131 8.22 -17.67 24.66
C VAL A 131 9.00 -18.74 25.41
N ARG A 132 8.32 -19.54 26.24
CA ARG A 132 8.79 -20.84 26.71
C ARG A 132 7.90 -21.94 26.19
N SER A 133 8.45 -23.10 25.91
CA SER A 133 7.66 -24.30 25.60
C SER A 133 7.56 -25.19 26.84
N ARG A 134 6.44 -25.90 26.96
CA ARG A 134 6.20 -26.87 28.03
C ARG A 134 5.77 -28.20 27.44
N THR A 135 6.32 -29.29 27.96
CA THR A 135 5.83 -30.66 27.72
C THR A 135 4.92 -31.12 28.86
N SER A 136 5.03 -30.50 30.05
CA SER A 136 4.18 -30.80 31.21
C SER A 136 4.15 -29.64 32.21
N TRP A 137 3.39 -29.80 33.30
CA TRP A 137 3.34 -28.81 34.39
C TRP A 137 4.72 -28.54 34.99
N TRP A 138 5.63 -29.52 35.08
CA TRP A 138 6.94 -29.33 35.71
C TRP A 138 8.10 -29.13 34.73
N ALA A 139 7.86 -29.31 33.42
CA ALA A 139 8.90 -29.25 32.39
C ALA A 139 8.67 -28.07 31.44
N ALA A 140 9.46 -27.01 31.62
CA ALA A 140 9.50 -25.84 30.75
C ALA A 140 10.91 -25.60 30.20
N SER A 141 11.01 -25.15 28.96
CA SER A 141 12.27 -24.70 28.37
C SER A 141 12.82 -23.46 29.08
N ALA A 142 14.09 -23.14 28.80
CA ALA A 142 14.59 -21.79 29.04
C ALA A 142 13.85 -20.76 28.16
N ASP A 143 14.03 -19.48 28.48
CA ASP A 143 13.48 -18.36 27.70
C ASP A 143 13.97 -18.41 26.25
N SER A 144 13.09 -18.03 25.32
CA SER A 144 13.51 -17.74 23.95
C SER A 144 14.40 -16.49 23.87
N ASN A 145 14.94 -16.22 22.68
CA ASN A 145 15.35 -14.86 22.34
C ASN A 145 14.18 -13.86 22.56
N ILE A 146 14.50 -12.63 22.97
CA ILE A 146 13.52 -11.57 23.18
C ILE A 146 13.36 -10.80 21.87
N VAL A 147 12.12 -10.59 21.44
CA VAL A 147 11.79 -9.65 20.37
C VAL A 147 11.20 -8.38 20.95
N THR A 148 11.51 -7.24 20.34
CA THR A 148 11.00 -5.94 20.78
C THR A 148 10.70 -5.03 19.61
N PHE A 149 9.64 -4.23 19.75
CA PHE A 149 9.24 -3.22 18.79
C PHE A 149 8.45 -2.12 19.50
N VAL A 150 8.42 -0.93 18.90
CA VAL A 150 7.51 0.13 19.31
C VAL A 150 6.28 0.05 18.44
N TRP A 151 5.10 0.13 19.05
CA TRP A 151 3.85 0.20 18.30
C TRP A 151 3.37 1.64 18.25
N HIS A 152 3.15 2.13 17.03
CA HIS A 152 2.45 3.38 16.78
C HIS A 152 1.20 3.07 15.97
N MET A 153 0.07 3.59 16.44
CA MET A 153 -1.17 3.46 15.68
C MET A 153 -0.99 4.18 14.33
N PRO A 154 -1.24 3.52 13.19
CA PRO A 154 -1.09 4.20 11.90
C PRO A 154 -2.15 5.28 11.70
N ALA A 155 -1.86 6.23 10.81
CA ALA A 155 -2.84 7.20 10.35
C ALA A 155 -3.91 6.55 9.46
N LYS A 156 -5.14 7.06 9.48
CA LYS A 156 -6.16 6.70 8.49
C LYS A 156 -5.74 7.17 7.09
N ALA A 157 -6.44 6.65 6.09
CA ALA A 157 -6.25 7.08 4.70
C ALA A 157 -6.56 8.58 4.52
N PRO A 158 -5.84 9.28 3.63
CA PRO A 158 -6.28 10.59 3.14
C PRO A 158 -7.61 10.44 2.41
N LYS A 159 -8.42 11.50 2.44
CA LYS A 159 -9.77 11.51 1.86
C LYS A 159 -9.83 12.35 0.60
N SER A 160 -10.90 12.18 -0.16
CA SER A 160 -11.25 13.07 -1.28
C SER A 160 -10.13 13.21 -2.31
N LEU A 161 -9.38 12.13 -2.56
CA LEU A 161 -8.39 12.10 -3.63
C LEU A 161 -9.06 12.38 -4.97
N GLN A 162 -8.48 13.26 -5.75
CA GLN A 162 -8.89 13.64 -7.09
C GLN A 162 -7.68 13.63 -8.01
N ALA A 163 -7.92 13.32 -9.28
CA ALA A 163 -6.92 13.33 -10.34
C ALA A 163 -7.44 14.13 -11.54
N GLU A 164 -6.68 15.13 -11.95
CA GLU A 164 -6.99 16.00 -13.09
C GLU A 164 -5.93 15.78 -14.17
N GLY A 165 -6.36 15.42 -15.38
CA GLY A 165 -5.48 15.26 -16.53
C GLY A 165 -5.09 16.61 -17.12
N GLY A 166 -3.80 16.82 -17.35
CA GLY A 166 -3.25 17.91 -18.15
C GLY A 166 -2.46 17.36 -19.33
N ASP A 167 -1.71 18.24 -20.00
CA ASP A 167 -0.80 17.81 -21.06
C ASP A 167 0.40 17.08 -20.47
N ARG A 168 0.57 15.81 -20.86
CA ARG A 168 1.63 14.90 -20.40
C ARG A 168 1.78 14.88 -18.88
N SER A 169 0.70 15.14 -18.15
CA SER A 169 0.72 15.27 -16.70
C SER A 169 -0.63 14.96 -16.07
N ILE A 170 -0.61 14.52 -14.81
CA ILE A 170 -1.79 14.37 -13.97
C ILE A 170 -1.52 15.07 -12.65
N ARG A 171 -2.39 16.00 -12.27
CA ARG A 171 -2.36 16.64 -10.96
C ARG A 171 -3.27 15.87 -9.99
N LEU A 172 -2.68 15.42 -8.90
CA LEU A 172 -3.36 14.78 -7.78
C LEU A 172 -3.54 15.80 -6.66
N GLN A 173 -4.73 15.77 -6.04
CA GLN A 173 -5.03 16.56 -4.84
C GLN A 173 -5.87 15.72 -3.88
N TRP A 174 -5.60 15.83 -2.59
CA TRP A 174 -6.34 15.11 -1.55
C TRP A 174 -6.51 15.96 -0.29
N GLN A 175 -7.34 15.47 0.63
CA GLN A 175 -7.46 16.01 1.98
C GLN A 175 -6.57 15.24 2.94
N ALA A 176 -5.87 15.97 3.81
CA ALA A 176 -4.98 15.38 4.79
C ALA A 176 -5.71 14.39 5.72
N ALA A 177 -5.02 13.32 6.12
CA ALA A 177 -5.48 12.44 7.18
C ALA A 177 -5.35 13.16 8.53
N THR A 178 -6.45 13.24 9.27
CA THR A 178 -6.52 13.94 10.57
C THR A 178 -6.76 13.00 11.75
N GLN A 179 -6.83 11.69 11.51
CA GLN A 179 -7.15 10.70 12.52
C GLN A 179 -6.24 9.48 12.42
N LEU A 180 -6.01 8.87 13.57
CA LEU A 180 -5.44 7.53 13.71
C LEU A 180 -6.49 6.46 13.37
N MET A 181 -6.05 5.24 13.08
CA MET A 181 -6.96 4.13 12.71
C MET A 181 -8.00 3.80 13.78
N ASP A 182 -7.69 4.00 15.06
CA ASP A 182 -8.60 3.86 16.19
C ASP A 182 -9.62 5.00 16.35
N GLY A 183 -9.52 6.04 15.50
CA GLY A 183 -10.43 7.18 15.47
C GLY A 183 -10.00 8.37 16.35
N GLN A 184 -8.90 8.27 17.09
CA GLN A 184 -8.33 9.41 17.79
C GLN A 184 -7.84 10.48 16.80
N GLN A 185 -7.79 11.72 17.26
CA GLN A 185 -7.24 12.83 16.47
C GLN A 185 -5.73 12.65 16.32
N LEU A 186 -5.22 12.99 15.13
CA LEU A 186 -3.81 12.90 14.79
C LEU A 186 -3.14 14.27 14.93
N ASP A 187 -2.18 14.35 15.85
CA ASP A 187 -1.43 15.58 16.16
C ASP A 187 -0.01 15.58 15.58
N LEU A 188 0.34 14.59 14.75
CA LEU A 188 1.64 14.46 14.09
C LEU A 188 1.53 14.81 12.60
N PRO A 189 2.60 15.37 12.00
CA PRO A 189 2.64 15.62 10.56
C PRO A 189 2.57 14.32 9.77
N VAL A 190 1.62 14.25 8.85
CA VAL A 190 1.39 13.07 7.99
C VAL A 190 2.08 13.30 6.65
N HIS A 191 2.94 12.36 6.28
CA HIS A 191 3.54 12.29 4.95
C HIS A 191 2.70 11.42 4.04
N TYR A 192 2.94 11.49 2.73
CA TYR A 192 2.12 10.75 1.76
C TYR A 192 2.98 9.98 0.78
N GLN A 193 2.75 8.67 0.66
CA GLN A 193 3.32 7.88 -0.42
C GLN A 193 2.33 7.88 -1.59
N VAL A 194 2.79 8.31 -2.76
CA VAL A 194 2.04 8.31 -4.01
C VAL A 194 2.32 7.01 -4.74
N LEU A 195 1.28 6.25 -5.04
CA LEU A 195 1.38 5.01 -5.80
C LEU A 195 0.67 5.15 -7.14
N ARG A 196 1.26 4.56 -8.18
CA ARG A 196 0.74 4.58 -9.55
C ARG A 196 0.60 3.16 -10.11
N SER A 197 -0.41 2.96 -10.95
CA SER A 197 -0.61 1.73 -11.69
C SER A 197 -1.09 2.01 -13.12
N LEU A 198 -0.75 1.11 -14.04
CA LEU A 198 -1.25 1.12 -15.43
C LEU A 198 -2.45 0.19 -15.63
N ASP A 199 -2.63 -0.81 -14.77
CA ASP A 199 -3.69 -1.83 -14.87
C ASP A 199 -4.76 -1.71 -13.78
N GLY A 200 -4.55 -0.81 -12.81
CA GLY A 200 -5.43 -0.60 -11.65
C GLY A 200 -5.33 -1.70 -10.59
N LYS A 201 -4.38 -2.62 -10.72
CA LYS A 201 -4.18 -3.78 -9.82
C LYS A 201 -2.80 -3.76 -9.17
N SER A 202 -1.77 -3.60 -9.98
CA SER A 202 -0.37 -3.61 -9.57
C SER A 202 0.10 -2.18 -9.40
N PHE A 203 0.24 -1.73 -8.15
CA PHE A 203 0.65 -0.37 -7.82
C PHE A 203 2.14 -0.35 -7.45
N GLU A 204 2.86 0.60 -8.03
CA GLU A 204 4.27 0.87 -7.75
C GLU A 204 4.41 2.21 -7.02
N ASP A 205 5.45 2.32 -6.20
CA ASP A 205 5.83 3.56 -5.55
C ASP A 205 6.32 4.57 -6.58
N LEU A 206 5.62 5.70 -6.67
CA LEU A 206 5.98 6.78 -7.59
C LEU A 206 6.81 7.85 -6.89
N ALA A 207 6.36 8.30 -5.72
CA ALA A 207 7.00 9.36 -4.96
C ALA A 207 6.57 9.35 -3.50
N THR A 208 7.46 9.76 -2.60
CA THR A 208 7.07 10.17 -1.25
C THR A 208 6.84 11.68 -1.27
N ALA A 209 5.58 12.08 -1.29
CA ALA A 209 5.22 13.46 -0.98
C ALA A 209 5.46 13.71 0.51
N GLY A 210 5.94 14.92 0.84
CA GLY A 210 6.09 15.36 2.23
C GLY A 210 4.72 15.52 2.90
N ILE A 211 4.56 16.61 3.64
CA ILE A 211 3.25 16.96 4.24
C ILE A 211 2.27 17.62 3.25
N GLU A 212 2.69 17.79 1.99
CA GLU A 212 1.87 18.39 0.94
C GLU A 212 0.69 17.49 0.57
N THR A 213 -0.45 18.10 0.27
CA THR A 213 -1.68 17.37 -0.10
C THR A 213 -1.97 17.42 -1.59
N SER A 214 -0.92 17.61 -2.39
CA SER A 214 -0.99 17.63 -3.84
C SER A 214 0.30 17.12 -4.44
N PHE A 215 0.21 16.50 -5.61
CA PHE A 215 1.37 16.01 -6.36
C PHE A 215 1.08 16.10 -7.85
N THR A 216 2.09 16.42 -8.67
CA THR A 216 1.94 16.40 -10.13
C THR A 216 2.83 15.31 -10.70
N ASP A 217 2.21 14.27 -11.25
CA ASP A 217 2.90 13.27 -12.06
C ASP A 217 3.08 13.85 -13.46
N ALA A 218 4.32 13.87 -13.97
CA ALA A 218 4.69 14.56 -15.20
C ALA A 218 5.35 13.59 -16.19
N ALA A 219 5.60 14.07 -17.41
CA ALA A 219 6.18 13.29 -18.50
C ALA A 219 5.38 12.02 -18.84
N LEU A 220 4.06 12.07 -18.66
CA LEU A 220 3.12 11.01 -19.00
C LEU A 220 2.83 10.95 -20.50
N GLN A 221 2.25 9.82 -20.92
CA GLN A 221 1.76 9.63 -22.27
C GLN A 221 0.29 10.07 -22.35
N ASN A 222 -0.01 11.02 -23.24
CA ASN A 222 -1.39 11.42 -23.51
C ASN A 222 -2.21 10.24 -24.06
N GLY A 223 -3.47 10.16 -23.67
CA GLY A 223 -4.39 9.08 -24.03
C GLY A 223 -4.22 7.79 -23.23
N GLN A 224 -3.11 7.62 -22.48
CA GLN A 224 -2.93 6.48 -21.57
C GLN A 224 -3.69 6.74 -20.26
N LYS A 225 -4.45 5.75 -19.80
CA LYS A 225 -5.11 5.80 -18.49
C LYS A 225 -4.13 5.41 -17.38
N TYR A 226 -4.10 6.21 -16.33
CA TYR A 226 -3.31 5.95 -15.12
C TYR A 226 -4.22 5.84 -13.91
N PHE A 227 -3.82 5.02 -12.96
CA PHE A 227 -4.52 4.77 -11.69
C PHE A 227 -3.63 5.22 -10.54
N TYR A 228 -4.20 5.89 -9.55
CA TYR A 228 -3.45 6.38 -8.40
C TYR A 228 -4.12 6.02 -7.08
N LYS A 229 -3.29 5.79 -6.07
CA LYS A 229 -3.66 5.74 -4.65
C LYS A 229 -2.64 6.52 -3.84
N ILE A 230 -3.07 7.03 -2.70
CA ILE A 230 -2.20 7.70 -1.74
C ILE A 230 -2.24 6.95 -0.42
N GLN A 231 -1.07 6.60 0.12
CA GLN A 231 -0.94 6.08 1.47
C GLN A 231 -0.55 7.21 2.43
N SER A 232 -1.18 7.27 3.61
CA SER A 232 -0.62 8.08 4.70
C SER A 232 0.61 7.39 5.31
N VAL A 233 1.60 8.17 5.70
CA VAL A 233 2.83 7.67 6.34
C VAL A 233 3.17 8.56 7.52
N LEU A 234 3.32 7.97 8.70
CA LEU A 234 3.88 8.67 9.85
C LEU A 234 5.39 8.46 9.90
N GLN A 235 6.13 9.51 10.23
CA GLN A 235 7.56 9.43 10.48
C GLN A 235 7.78 9.58 11.98
N ILE A 236 8.18 8.49 12.65
CA ILE A 236 8.33 8.45 14.11
C ILE A 236 9.69 7.86 14.44
N ASP A 237 10.53 8.65 15.13
CA ASP A 237 11.90 8.27 15.52
C ASP A 237 12.75 7.71 14.36
N GLY A 238 12.59 8.29 13.18
CA GLY A 238 13.31 7.88 11.96
C GLY A 238 12.73 6.63 11.27
N ASN A 239 11.63 6.08 11.77
CA ASN A 239 10.93 4.94 11.16
C ASN A 239 9.64 5.40 10.47
N ALA A 240 9.39 4.86 9.27
CA ALA A 240 8.16 5.06 8.54
C ALA A 240 7.09 4.05 9.02
N VAL A 241 5.93 4.55 9.43
CA VAL A 241 4.75 3.76 9.77
C VAL A 241 3.69 3.97 8.70
N GLY A 242 3.52 2.96 7.85
CA GLY A 242 2.53 2.98 6.77
C GLY A 242 1.11 2.95 7.33
N GLY A 243 0.29 3.88 6.87
CA GLY A 243 -1.11 4.05 7.25
C GLY A 243 -2.08 3.59 6.17
N GLY A 244 -3.31 4.12 6.26
CA GLY A 244 -4.40 3.77 5.36
C GLY A 244 -4.15 4.22 3.92
N MET A 245 -4.66 3.43 2.99
CA MET A 245 -4.66 3.71 1.56
C MET A 245 -5.95 4.41 1.16
N SER A 246 -5.85 5.44 0.32
CA SER A 246 -7.03 6.06 -0.31
C SER A 246 -7.74 5.08 -1.25
N GLU A 247 -8.96 5.44 -1.64
CA GLU A 247 -9.62 4.86 -2.82
C GLU A 247 -8.79 5.12 -4.08
N VAL A 248 -8.98 4.26 -5.08
CA VAL A 248 -8.35 4.44 -6.41
C VAL A 248 -9.03 5.59 -7.12
N VAL A 249 -8.23 6.48 -7.71
CA VAL A 249 -8.69 7.41 -8.74
C VAL A 249 -8.00 7.12 -10.06
N THR A 250 -8.60 7.60 -11.15
CA THR A 250 -8.03 7.47 -12.49
C THR A 250 -8.08 8.79 -13.21
N ALA A 251 -7.08 9.05 -14.03
CA ALA A 251 -7.11 10.14 -15.01
C ALA A 251 -6.41 9.72 -16.30
N VAL A 252 -6.73 10.44 -17.38
CA VAL A 252 -6.11 10.29 -18.70
C VAL A 252 -5.52 11.66 -19.03
N PRO A 253 -4.19 11.80 -19.18
CA PRO A 253 -3.61 13.02 -19.70
C PRO A 253 -4.08 13.23 -21.14
N VAL A 254 -4.35 14.46 -21.51
CA VAL A 254 -4.83 14.83 -22.85
C VAL A 254 -3.90 15.87 -23.41
N ASP A 255 -3.70 15.84 -24.73
CA ASP A 255 -2.89 16.86 -25.36
C ASP A 255 -3.64 18.20 -25.33
N LEU A 256 -3.01 19.19 -24.71
CA LEU A 256 -3.51 20.57 -24.61
C LEU A 256 -2.53 21.57 -25.23
N THR A 257 -1.48 21.08 -25.90
CA THR A 257 -0.45 21.91 -26.51
C THR A 257 -0.76 22.11 -27.97
N ALA A 258 -1.12 23.35 -28.33
CA ALA A 258 -1.29 23.71 -29.73
C ALA A 258 0.03 23.63 -30.51
N PRO A 259 -0.03 23.38 -31.84
CA PRO A 259 1.12 23.52 -32.71
C PRO A 259 1.73 24.91 -32.64
N GLU A 260 2.98 25.05 -33.12
CA GLU A 260 3.61 26.35 -33.22
C GLU A 260 2.86 27.28 -34.21
N VAL A 261 2.97 28.58 -33.96
CA VAL A 261 2.37 29.60 -34.83
C VAL A 261 3.03 29.56 -36.20
N PRO A 262 2.27 29.48 -37.32
CA PRO A 262 2.84 29.56 -38.66
C PRO A 262 3.64 30.86 -38.87
N THR A 263 4.80 30.72 -39.50
CA THR A 263 5.70 31.85 -39.83
C THR A 263 5.81 32.01 -41.35
N GLY A 264 6.58 32.99 -41.83
CA GLY A 264 6.78 33.20 -43.27
C GLY A 264 5.51 33.55 -44.06
N VAL A 265 4.46 34.05 -43.39
CA VAL A 265 3.17 34.31 -44.04
C VAL A 265 3.32 35.43 -45.07
N THR A 266 3.05 35.12 -46.33
CA THR A 266 3.10 36.05 -47.45
C THR A 266 1.86 35.89 -48.32
N VAL A 267 1.49 36.95 -49.03
CA VAL A 267 0.34 36.93 -49.93
C VAL A 267 0.70 37.63 -51.24
N ILE A 268 0.29 37.04 -52.36
CA ILE A 268 0.52 37.60 -53.70
C ILE A 268 -0.79 37.67 -54.49
N ALA A 269 -0.92 38.72 -55.30
CA ALA A 269 -2.00 38.86 -56.27
C ALA A 269 -1.81 37.91 -57.44
N THR A 270 -2.93 37.39 -57.95
CA THR A 270 -3.01 36.54 -59.14
C THR A 270 -4.14 37.03 -60.03
N GLY A 271 -4.26 36.48 -61.25
CA GLY A 271 -5.35 36.86 -62.16
C GLY A 271 -6.76 36.53 -61.64
N ASN A 272 -6.89 35.66 -60.64
CA ASN A 272 -8.17 35.13 -60.14
C ASN A 272 -8.38 35.37 -58.63
N GLY A 273 -7.59 36.25 -57.99
CA GLY A 273 -7.64 36.50 -56.54
C GLY A 273 -6.26 36.50 -55.91
N PHE A 274 -6.13 35.95 -54.69
CA PHE A 274 -4.88 35.94 -53.93
C PHE A 274 -4.38 34.54 -53.60
N LYS A 275 -3.05 34.38 -53.54
CA LYS A 275 -2.41 33.18 -52.99
C LYS A 275 -1.66 33.52 -51.72
N VAL A 276 -1.98 32.82 -50.64
CA VAL A 276 -1.37 32.96 -49.33
C VAL A 276 -0.41 31.78 -49.14
N PHE A 277 0.81 32.06 -48.71
CA PHE A 277 1.85 31.07 -48.43
C PHE A 277 2.33 31.23 -46.99
N TRP A 278 2.84 30.15 -46.40
CA TRP A 278 3.47 30.17 -45.08
C TRP A 278 4.53 29.07 -44.96
N ASP A 279 5.36 29.16 -43.93
CA ASP A 279 6.31 28.11 -43.58
C ASP A 279 5.60 26.96 -42.86
N LYS A 280 6.01 25.72 -43.15
CA LYS A 280 5.39 24.53 -42.57
C LYS A 280 5.67 24.43 -41.08
N ALA A 281 4.62 24.30 -40.26
CA ALA A 281 4.74 23.92 -38.86
C ALA A 281 5.22 22.45 -38.72
N THR A 282 5.95 22.17 -37.66
CA THR A 282 6.71 20.94 -37.43
C THR A 282 6.19 20.09 -36.27
N ALA A 283 5.14 20.53 -35.57
CA ALA A 283 4.40 19.71 -34.61
C ALA A 283 4.06 18.33 -35.20
N ALA A 284 4.36 17.26 -34.44
CA ALA A 284 4.27 15.88 -34.91
C ALA A 284 2.82 15.44 -35.21
N ASP A 285 1.87 16.08 -34.55
CA ASP A 285 0.43 15.86 -34.59
C ASP A 285 -0.33 16.97 -35.34
N LEU A 286 0.41 17.82 -36.07
CA LEU A 286 -0.15 18.86 -36.93
C LEU A 286 -1.17 18.26 -37.91
N GLN A 287 -2.42 18.72 -37.83
CA GLN A 287 -3.50 18.25 -38.69
C GLN A 287 -3.74 19.18 -39.88
N GLY A 288 -3.55 20.50 -39.69
CA GLY A 288 -3.72 21.48 -40.74
C GLY A 288 -3.59 22.92 -40.29
N TYR A 289 -4.11 23.82 -41.12
CA TYR A 289 -4.09 25.25 -40.91
C TYR A 289 -5.47 25.86 -41.14
N HIS A 290 -5.82 26.88 -40.37
CA HIS A 290 -6.95 27.75 -40.66
C HIS A 290 -6.43 29.06 -41.26
N VAL A 291 -7.00 29.47 -42.39
CA VAL A 291 -6.66 30.72 -43.07
C VAL A 291 -7.73 31.74 -42.78
N TYR A 292 -7.29 32.90 -42.30
CA TYR A 292 -8.15 34.02 -41.94
C TYR A 292 -7.88 35.23 -42.82
N ARG A 293 -8.93 35.99 -43.11
CA ARG A 293 -8.87 37.26 -43.84
C ARG A 293 -9.65 38.34 -43.10
N ARG A 294 -9.20 39.59 -43.19
CA ARG A 294 -10.06 40.77 -42.99
C ARG A 294 -9.74 41.86 -44.00
N ALA A 295 -10.74 42.66 -44.34
CA ALA A 295 -10.52 43.92 -45.06
C ALA A 295 -9.95 45.00 -44.11
N ALA A 296 -9.29 46.02 -44.66
CA ALA A 296 -8.64 47.06 -43.86
C ALA A 296 -9.60 47.90 -43.00
N ASP A 297 -10.84 48.05 -43.46
CA ASP A 297 -11.94 48.74 -42.75
C ASP A 297 -12.66 47.83 -41.74
N GLN A 298 -12.37 46.53 -41.74
CA GLN A 298 -12.93 45.56 -40.80
C GLN A 298 -12.01 45.32 -39.61
N LYS A 299 -12.60 45.13 -38.42
CA LYS A 299 -11.88 44.80 -37.19
C LYS A 299 -11.66 43.30 -37.01
N ASN A 300 -12.65 42.49 -37.36
CA ASN A 300 -12.64 41.06 -37.11
C ASN A 300 -12.12 40.32 -38.33
N LYS A 301 -11.39 39.23 -38.08
CA LYS A 301 -10.98 38.29 -39.12
C LYS A 301 -12.04 37.21 -39.29
N GLU A 302 -12.22 36.78 -40.52
CA GLU A 302 -13.08 35.67 -40.90
C GLU A 302 -12.22 34.49 -41.33
N ARG A 303 -12.56 33.28 -40.86
CA ARG A 303 -11.95 32.03 -41.36
C ARG A 303 -12.50 31.75 -42.75
N ILE A 304 -11.63 31.81 -43.76
CA ILE A 304 -12.01 31.66 -45.17
C ILE A 304 -11.68 30.27 -45.72
N GLY A 305 -10.91 29.46 -44.99
CA GLY A 305 -10.60 28.11 -45.44
C GLY A 305 -9.73 27.30 -44.49
N ASP A 306 -9.68 26.01 -44.80
CA ASP A 306 -8.90 24.98 -44.10
C ASP A 306 -7.93 24.33 -45.06
N VAL A 307 -6.70 24.13 -44.60
CA VAL A 307 -5.63 23.54 -45.41
C VAL A 307 -5.01 22.37 -44.67
N GLN A 308 -4.91 21.22 -45.32
CA GLN A 308 -4.28 20.03 -44.74
C GLN A 308 -2.79 20.28 -44.49
N ALA A 309 -2.23 19.67 -43.44
CA ALA A 309 -0.85 19.87 -42.98
C ALA A 309 0.26 19.68 -44.05
N ILE A 310 -0.02 18.93 -45.13
CA ILE A 310 0.92 18.69 -46.23
C ILE A 310 1.06 19.89 -47.18
N TYR A 311 0.10 20.81 -47.17
CA TYR A 311 0.09 22.00 -48.01
C TYR A 311 0.39 23.25 -47.17
N THR A 312 1.10 24.18 -47.77
CA THR A 312 1.44 25.49 -47.17
C THR A 312 1.03 26.65 -48.08
N ILE A 313 -0.05 26.43 -48.82
CA ILE A 313 -0.62 27.38 -49.77
C ILE A 313 -2.14 27.34 -49.69
N PHE A 314 -2.76 28.51 -49.77
CA PHE A 314 -4.20 28.68 -49.92
C PHE A 314 -4.51 29.68 -51.03
N GLU A 315 -5.51 29.38 -51.86
CA GLU A 315 -5.98 30.26 -52.92
C GLU A 315 -7.33 30.86 -52.53
N ASP A 316 -7.36 32.18 -52.36
CA ASP A 316 -8.57 32.94 -52.09
C ASP A 316 -9.09 33.58 -53.39
N THR A 317 -10.06 32.91 -54.00
CA THR A 317 -10.77 33.37 -55.21
C THR A 317 -12.05 34.14 -54.89
N THR A 318 -12.34 34.36 -53.60
CA THR A 318 -13.61 34.97 -53.16
C THR A 318 -13.52 36.49 -53.08
N VAL A 319 -12.32 37.07 -53.23
CA VAL A 319 -12.16 38.53 -53.26
C VAL A 319 -12.59 39.07 -54.63
N SER A 320 -13.64 39.88 -54.61
CA SER A 320 -14.16 40.59 -55.78
C SER A 320 -14.18 42.11 -55.63
N ALA A 321 -13.83 42.61 -54.44
CA ALA A 321 -13.84 44.04 -54.11
C ALA A 321 -12.42 44.62 -54.10
N ASP A 322 -12.27 45.82 -54.67
CA ASP A 322 -11.02 46.57 -54.60
C ASP A 322 -10.76 47.06 -53.17
N GLY A 323 -9.54 46.84 -52.68
CA GLY A 323 -9.21 47.18 -51.31
C GLY A 323 -7.93 46.54 -50.81
N GLN A 324 -7.58 46.88 -49.58
CA GLN A 324 -6.46 46.28 -48.86
C GLN A 324 -6.98 45.18 -47.93
N PHE A 325 -6.34 44.02 -47.99
CA PHE A 325 -6.70 42.84 -47.22
C PHE A 325 -5.52 42.36 -46.40
N TYR A 326 -5.83 41.81 -45.23
CA TYR A 326 -4.88 41.22 -44.29
C TYR A 326 -5.19 39.74 -44.14
N TYR A 327 -4.16 38.90 -44.26
CA TYR A 327 -4.25 37.46 -44.11
C TYR A 327 -3.43 36.99 -42.90
N SER A 328 -3.96 36.07 -42.11
CA SER A 328 -3.20 35.38 -41.06
C SER A 328 -3.56 33.90 -41.04
N VAL A 329 -2.63 33.08 -40.58
CA VAL A 329 -2.76 31.62 -40.55
C VAL A 329 -2.56 31.13 -39.12
N THR A 330 -3.39 30.19 -38.68
CA THR A 330 -3.15 29.40 -37.46
C THR A 330 -2.88 27.95 -37.86
N ALA A 331 -2.18 27.22 -37.00
CA ALA A 331 -2.02 25.77 -37.11
C ALA A 331 -2.91 25.09 -36.07
N TYR A 332 -3.44 23.91 -36.39
CA TYR A 332 -4.23 23.10 -35.48
C TYR A 332 -3.83 21.63 -35.52
N ASP A 333 -3.94 20.97 -34.37
CA ASP A 333 -3.56 19.56 -34.20
C ASP A 333 -4.72 18.59 -34.50
N SER A 334 -4.47 17.31 -34.24
CA SER A 334 -5.44 16.22 -34.45
C SER A 334 -6.36 15.95 -33.25
N MET A 335 -6.30 16.74 -32.17
CA MET A 335 -7.13 16.56 -30.99
C MET A 335 -8.61 16.90 -31.23
N LYS A 336 -9.46 16.46 -30.30
CA LYS A 336 -10.91 16.73 -30.33
C LYS A 336 -11.41 17.21 -28.96
N PRO A 337 -11.70 18.51 -28.79
CA PRO A 337 -11.49 19.60 -29.76
C PRO A 337 -10.00 19.81 -30.07
N ALA A 338 -9.70 20.33 -31.27
CA ALA A 338 -8.31 20.57 -31.70
C ALA A 338 -7.70 21.73 -30.90
N ASN A 339 -6.42 21.62 -30.56
CA ASN A 339 -5.67 22.76 -30.04
C ASN A 339 -5.22 23.62 -31.23
N GLU A 340 -5.56 24.90 -31.18
CA GLU A 340 -5.24 25.87 -32.24
C GLU A 340 -4.18 26.87 -31.75
N SER A 341 -3.19 27.12 -32.60
CA SER A 341 -2.13 28.09 -32.31
C SER A 341 -2.69 29.51 -32.24
N LYS A 342 -1.90 30.44 -31.69
CA LYS A 342 -2.17 31.86 -31.94
C LYS A 342 -2.06 32.17 -33.45
N PRO A 343 -2.73 33.21 -33.97
CA PRO A 343 -2.58 33.64 -35.35
C PRO A 343 -1.16 34.12 -35.65
N SER A 344 -0.70 33.88 -36.88
CA SER A 344 0.51 34.47 -37.42
C SER A 344 0.45 36.01 -37.46
N ALA A 345 1.59 36.63 -37.74
CA ALA A 345 1.62 38.01 -38.22
C ALA A 345 0.76 38.15 -39.50
N GLU A 346 0.13 39.32 -39.67
CA GLU A 346 -0.69 39.59 -40.85
C GLU A 346 0.18 39.87 -42.08
N ALA A 347 -0.09 39.15 -43.16
CA ALA A 347 0.43 39.48 -44.49
C ALA A 347 -0.57 40.40 -45.21
N THR A 348 -0.06 41.39 -45.94
CA THR A 348 -0.88 42.46 -46.53
C THR A 348 -0.85 42.40 -48.05
N VAL A 349 -2.01 42.56 -48.68
CA VAL A 349 -2.12 42.67 -50.14
C VAL A 349 -3.19 43.70 -50.52
N ARG A 350 -3.11 44.20 -51.75
CA ARG A 350 -4.12 45.08 -52.34
C ARG A 350 -4.62 44.46 -53.65
N HIS A 351 -5.93 44.43 -53.83
CA HIS A 351 -6.59 44.06 -55.10
C HIS A 351 -6.48 45.21 -56.10
#